data_AF-A0A060YTN7-F1
#
_entry.id   AF-A0A060YTN7-F1
#
_cell.length_a   1.000
_cell.length_b   1.000
_cell.length_c   1.000
_cell.angle_alpha   90.00
_cell.angle_beta   90.00
_cell.angle_gamma   90.00
#
_symmetry.space_group_name_H-M   'P 1'
#
loop_
_entity.id
_entity.type
_entity.pdbx_description
1 polymer ?
#
loop_
_entity_poly.entity_id
_entity_poly.type
_entity_poly.pdbx_seq_one_letter_code
_entity_poly.pdbx_strand_id
1 'polypeptide(L)' 'MVTDRVVYIGTSNWSENYFTHTAGIGLVVNQTGSVVAQGQRSLQVQLQEVFLRDWTSRYARILSNDDVKHCGR' A
#
# COMPACT_ATOMS: atom_id res chain seq x y z
N MET A 1 -1.01 0.03 -2.05
CA MET A 1 -0.91 1.44 -1.61
C MET A 1 -2.27 1.87 -1.08
N VAL A 2 -2.31 2.50 0.09
CA VAL A 2 -3.53 3.06 0.66
C VAL A 2 -3.43 4.58 0.69
N THR A 3 -4.52 5.25 0.33
CA THR A 3 -4.70 6.70 0.47
C THR A 3 -5.92 6.98 1.34
N ASP A 4 -6.20 8.24 1.63
CA ASP A 4 -7.35 8.65 2.44
C ASP A 4 -8.71 8.22 1.85
N ARG A 5 -8.80 7.98 0.54
CA ARG A 5 -10.08 7.73 -0.16
C ARG A 5 -10.08 6.48 -1.03
N VAL A 6 -8.90 6.08 -1.51
CA VAL A 6 -8.75 5.05 -2.54
C VAL A 6 -7.68 4.06 -2.11
N VAL A 7 -7.86 2.80 -2.46
CA VAL A 7 -6.83 1.78 -2.30
C VAL A 7 -6.47 1.14 -3.62
N TYR A 8 -5.16 0.96 -3.83
CA TYR A 8 -4.57 0.24 -4.96
C TYR A 8 -3.96 -1.06 -4.45
N ILE A 9 -4.42 -2.18 -5.03
CA ILE A 9 -3.89 -3.52 -4.81
C ILE A 9 -3.36 -3.99 -6.16
N GLY A 10 -2.09 -4.35 -6.25
CA GLY A 10 -1.52 -4.81 -7.51
C GLY A 10 -0.33 -5.72 -7.30
N THR A 11 0.09 -6.35 -8.38
CA THR A 11 1.30 -7.18 -8.41
C THR A 11 2.57 -6.36 -8.68
N SER A 12 2.41 -5.12 -9.11
CA SER A 12 3.54 -4.24 -9.44
C SER A 12 4.26 -3.72 -8.20
N ASN A 13 5.59 -3.80 -8.23
CA ASN A 13 6.44 -3.06 -7.30
C ASN A 13 6.62 -1.60 -7.78
N TRP A 14 7.28 -0.77 -6.98
CA TRP A 14 7.53 0.65 -7.29
C TRP A 14 8.86 0.89 -8.01
N SER A 15 9.42 -0.15 -8.65
CA SER A 15 10.64 -0.03 -9.46
C SER A 15 10.28 0.27 -10.91
N GLU A 16 11.03 1.18 -11.54
CA GLU A 16 10.88 1.56 -12.95
C GLU A 16 10.83 0.36 -13.89
N ASN A 17 11.69 -0.64 -13.65
CA ASN A 17 11.80 -1.82 -14.51
C ASN A 17 10.48 -2.62 -14.56
N TYR A 18 9.69 -2.58 -13.50
CA TYR A 18 8.41 -3.27 -13.47
C TYR A 18 7.34 -2.59 -14.33
N PHE A 19 7.41 -1.27 -14.49
CA PHE A 19 6.48 -0.51 -15.33
C PHE A 19 6.78 -0.63 -16.83
N THR A 20 8.04 -0.90 -17.18
CA THR A 20 8.53 -0.86 -18.56
C THR A 20 8.72 -2.25 -19.17
N HIS A 21 9.05 -3.26 -18.37
CA HIS A 21 9.43 -4.59 -18.87
C HIS A 21 8.58 -5.74 -18.33
N THR A 22 7.69 -5.51 -17.36
CA THR A 22 6.88 -6.57 -16.74
C THR A 22 5.39 -6.27 -16.85
N ALA A 23 4.60 -7.27 -17.23
CA ALA A 23 3.15 -7.18 -17.17
C ALA A 23 2.66 -7.41 -15.74
N GLY A 24 1.72 -6.59 -15.29
CA GLY A 24 1.10 -6.70 -13.97
C GLY A 24 -0.39 -6.44 -14.01
N ILE A 25 -1.08 -6.79 -12.94
CA ILE A 25 -2.51 -6.51 -12.75
C ILE A 25 -2.67 -5.64 -11.50
N GLY A 26 -3.57 -4.68 -11.58
CA GLY A 26 -3.94 -3.82 -10.45
C GLY A 26 -5.45 -3.64 -10.35
N LEU A 27 -5.94 -3.57 -9.12
CA LEU A 27 -7.30 -3.23 -8.75
C LEU A 27 -7.28 -1.92 -7.96
N VAL A 28 -8.08 -0.96 -8.43
CA VAL A 28 -8.32 0.31 -7.74
C VAL A 28 -9.73 0.26 -7.16
N VAL A 29 -9.84 0.45 -5.84
CA VAL A 29 -11.14 0.51 -5.15
C VAL A 29 -11.35 1.91 -4.59
N ASN A 30 -12.40 2.58 -5.07
CA ASN A 30 -12.86 3.87 -4.59
C ASN A 30 -14.30 3.73 -4.08
N GLN A 31 -14.49 3.86 -2.77
CA GLN A 31 -15.80 3.76 -2.12
C GLN A 31 -16.29 5.12 -1.60
N THR A 32 -15.71 6.22 -2.10
CA THR A 32 -16.16 7.57 -1.75
C THR A 32 -17.62 7.75 -2.17
N GLY A 33 -18.50 8.07 -1.22
CA GLY A 33 -19.94 8.23 -1.49
C GLY A 33 -20.73 6.93 -1.65
N SER A 34 -20.11 5.76 -1.43
CA SER A 34 -20.82 4.47 -1.45
C SER A 34 -21.51 4.20 -0.11
N VAL A 35 -22.72 3.62 -0.13
CA VAL A 35 -23.40 3.15 1.08
C VAL A 35 -22.71 1.88 1.57
N VAL A 36 -21.96 2.00 2.67
CA VAL A 36 -21.43 0.86 3.40
C VAL A 36 -22.52 0.40 4.37
N ALA A 37 -22.83 -0.91 4.40
CA ALA A 37 -23.89 -1.40 5.26
C ALA A 37 -23.59 -1.10 6.74
N GLN A 38 -24.65 -0.97 7.55
CA GLN A 38 -24.51 -0.69 8.98
C GLN A 38 -23.59 -1.74 9.65
N GLY A 39 -22.57 -1.26 10.36
CA GLY A 39 -21.57 -2.12 11.01
C GLY A 39 -20.45 -2.63 10.10
N GLN A 40 -20.50 -2.35 8.79
CA GLN A 40 -19.39 -2.65 7.88
C GLN A 40 -18.43 -1.46 7.76
N ARG A 41 -17.16 -1.76 7.51
CA ARG A 41 -16.11 -0.77 7.20
C ARG A 41 -15.75 -0.86 5.73
N SER A 42 -15.44 0.27 5.11
CA SER A 42 -14.93 0.27 3.73
C SER A 42 -13.65 -0.54 3.63
N LEU A 43 -13.36 -1.07 2.45
CA LEU A 43 -12.10 -1.77 2.18
C LEU A 43 -10.89 -0.84 2.38
N GLN A 44 -11.06 0.44 2.06
CA GLN A 44 -10.05 1.47 2.30
C GLN A 44 -9.69 1.55 3.79
N VAL A 45 -10.68 1.61 4.70
CA VAL A 45 -10.43 1.68 6.15
C VAL A 45 -9.76 0.40 6.65
N GLN A 46 -10.22 -0.77 6.20
CA GLN A 46 -9.63 -2.05 6.59
C GLN A 46 -8.15 -2.14 6.17
N LEU A 47 -7.81 -1.70 4.95
CA LEU A 47 -6.43 -1.72 4.47
C LEU A 47 -5.57 -0.61 5.10
N GLN A 48 -6.14 0.52 5.50
CA GLN A 48 -5.46 1.52 6.30
C GLN A 48 -5.05 0.96 7.67
N GLU A 49 -5.91 0.17 8.32
CA GLU A 49 -5.59 -0.48 9.58
C GLU A 49 -4.45 -1.51 9.44
N VAL A 50 -4.45 -2.30 8.37
CA VAL A 50 -3.35 -3.22 8.06
C VAL A 50 -2.04 -2.46 7.84
N PHE A 51 -2.09 -1.36 7.08
CA PHE A 51 -0.94 -0.50 6.87
C PHE A 51 -0.40 0.03 8.21
N LEU A 52 -1.27 0.58 9.07
CA LEU A 52 -0.86 1.13 10.36
C LEU A 52 -0.31 0.05 11.30
N ARG A 53 -0.93 -1.14 11.35
CA ARG A 53 -0.42 -2.28 12.12
C ARG A 53 1.03 -2.60 11.77
N ASP A 54 1.35 -2.61 10.48
CA ASP A 54 2.70 -2.95 10.00
C ASP A 54 3.64 -1.76 10.15
N TRP A 55 3.17 -0.55 9.90
CA TRP A 55 3.96 0.68 9.98
C TRP A 55 4.40 1.03 11.41
N THR A 56 3.53 0.82 12.40
CA THR A 56 3.84 1.08 13.82
C THR A 56 4.30 -0.18 14.55
N SER A 57 4.63 -1.25 13.81
CA SER A 57 5.08 -2.51 14.39
C SER A 57 6.42 -2.36 15.09
N ARG A 58 6.65 -3.12 16.17
CA ARG A 58 7.97 -3.23 16.84
C ARG A 58 9.08 -3.76 15.91
N TYR A 59 8.71 -4.37 14.79
CA TYR A 59 9.63 -4.88 13.77
C TYR A 59 9.92 -3.85 12.68
N ALA A 60 9.16 -2.76 12.61
CA ALA A 60 9.43 -1.66 11.68
C ALA A 60 10.67 -0.89 12.16
N ARG A 61 11.52 -0.50 11.21
CA ARG A 61 12.71 0.32 11.48
C ARG A 61 12.83 1.43 10.45
N ILE A 62 13.31 2.58 10.89
CA ILE A 62 13.60 3.72 10.02
C ILE A 62 14.84 3.36 9.19
N LEU A 63 14.77 3.58 7.89
CA LEU A 63 15.92 3.44 7.01
C LEU A 63 16.87 4.62 7.24
N SER A 64 18.09 4.33 7.65
CA SER A 64 19.18 5.29 7.77
C SER A 64 19.93 5.45 6.45
N ASN A 65 20.74 6.50 6.33
CA ASN A 65 21.60 6.70 5.16
C ASN A 65 22.61 5.55 4.95
N ASP A 66 22.98 4.83 6.01
CA ASP A 66 23.89 3.69 5.90
C ASP A 66 23.17 2.42 5.40
N ASP A 67 21.86 2.29 5.67
CA ASP A 67 21.02 1.25 5.07
C ASP A 67 20.90 1.46 3.54
N VAL A 68 20.78 2.72 3.09
CA VAL A 68 20.69 3.05 1.66
C VAL A 68 21.96 2.64 0.91
N LYS A 69 23.15 2.78 1.52
CA LYS A 69 24.42 2.35 0.91
C LYS A 69 24.52 0.84 0.71
N HIS A 70 23.81 0.04 1.50
CA HIS A 70 23.80 -1.42 1.38
C HIS A 70 22.70 -1.92 0.43
N CYS A 71 21.64 -1.15 0.23
CA CYS A 71 20.54 -1.47 -0.67
C CYS A 71 20.68 -0.88 -2.09
N GLY A 72 21.65 0.01 -2.32
CA GLY A 72 22.00 0.52 -3.64
C GLY A 72 23.02 -0.38 -4.33
N ARG A 73 22.53 -1.36 -5.09
CA ARG A 73 23.33 -2.08 -6.09
C ARG A 73 22.65 -1.99 -7.44
#